data_AF-A0A1M5AM77-F1
#
_entry.id   AF-A0A1M5AM77-F1
#
_cell.length_a   1.000
_cell.length_b   1.000
_cell.length_c   1.000
_cell.angle_alpha   90.00
_cell.angle_beta   90.00
_cell.angle_gamma   90.00
#
_symmetry.space_group_name_H-M   'P 1'
#
loop_
_entity.id
_entity.type
_entity.pdbx_description
1 polymer ?
#
loop_
_entity_poly.entity_id
_entity_poly.type
_entity_poly.pdbx_seq_one_letter_code
_entity_poly.pdbx_strand_id
1 'polypeptide(L)' 'MIKINGHWYSSNEVKEALEKKGYTIITLEISTELRDYPHYETYALINQEEPNVLNTMKSIALKEFQKKPPLL' A
#
# COMPACT_ATOMS: atom_id res chain seq x y z
N MET A 1 -4.42 -4.57 -8.42
CA MET A 1 -5.67 -4.74 -7.65
C MET A 1 -5.34 -5.33 -6.29
N ILE A 2 -6.00 -4.87 -5.22
CA ILE A 2 -5.75 -5.27 -3.83
C ILE A 2 -7.05 -5.81 -3.24
N LYS A 3 -7.01 -6.97 -2.57
CA LYS A 3 -8.18 -7.57 -1.92
C LYS A 3 -8.24 -7.14 -0.46
N ILE A 4 -9.33 -6.50 -0.04
CA ILE A 4 -9.56 -6.01 1.33
C ILE A 4 -10.97 -6.44 1.75
N ASN A 5 -11.12 -7.09 2.91
CA ASN A 5 -12.41 -7.61 3.41
C ASN A 5 -13.21 -8.44 2.39
N GLY A 6 -12.53 -9.19 1.52
CA GLY A 6 -13.21 -10.01 0.49
C GLY A 6 -13.55 -9.27 -0.80
N HIS A 7 -13.45 -7.94 -0.84
CA HIS A 7 -13.69 -7.12 -2.03
C HIS A 7 -12.38 -6.74 -2.73
N TRP A 8 -12.43 -6.62 -4.04
CA TRP A 8 -11.29 -6.20 -4.85
C TRP A 8 -11.36 -4.70 -5.11
N TYR A 9 -10.28 -4.02 -4.80
CA TYR A 9 -10.10 -2.59 -5.04
C TYR A 9 -8.97 -2.36 -6.03
N SER A 10 -9.11 -1.32 -6.85
CA SER A 10 -8.03 -0.83 -7.69
C SER A 10 -6.94 -0.15 -6.84
N SER A 11 -5.73 -0.06 -7.38
CA SER A 11 -4.65 0.65 -6.68
C SER A 11 -4.98 2.14 -6.48
N ASN A 12 -5.73 2.74 -7.40
CA ASN A 12 -6.15 4.15 -7.33
C ASN A 12 -7.15 4.39 -6.19
N GLU A 13 -8.16 3.53 -6.04
CA GLU A 13 -9.12 3.66 -4.93
C GLU A 13 -8.44 3.54 -3.56
N VAL A 14 -7.50 2.60 -3.43
CA VAL A 14 -6.72 2.41 -2.21
C VAL A 14 -5.85 3.63 -1.95
N LYS A 15 -5.21 4.17 -2.99
CA LYS A 15 -4.40 5.39 -2.91
C LYS A 15 -5.22 6.57 -2.38
N GLU A 16 -6.36 6.86 -3.01
CA GLU A 16 -7.24 7.95 -2.59
C GLU A 16 -7.76 7.77 -1.16
N ALA A 17 -8.09 6.53 -0.77
CA ALA A 17 -8.57 6.24 0.59
C ALA A 17 -7.47 6.44 1.65
N LEU A 18 -6.23 6.09 1.35
CA LEU A 18 -5.08 6.30 2.23
C LEU A 18 -4.69 7.78 2.30
N GLU A 19 -4.70 8.50 1.19
CA GLU A 19 -4.45 9.95 1.14
C GLU A 19 -5.49 10.72 1.97
N LYS A 20 -6.77 10.33 1.90
CA LYS A 20 -7.83 10.90 2.75
C LYS A 20 -7.62 10.65 4.25
N LYS A 21 -6.89 9.59 4.62
CA LYS A 21 -6.49 9.31 6.01
C LYS A 21 -5.22 10.06 6.43
N GLY A 22 -4.56 10.78 5.53
CA GLY A 22 -3.34 11.54 5.80
C GLY A 22 -2.03 10.80 5.50
N TYR A 23 -2.09 9.69 4.77
CA TYR A 23 -0.88 9.01 4.28
C TYR A 23 -0.32 9.69 3.03
N THR A 24 0.99 9.81 2.96
CA THR A 24 1.74 10.23 1.77
C THR A 24 2.11 9.00 0.96
N ILE A 25 1.74 8.99 -0.33
CA ILE A 25 1.99 7.85 -1.22
C ILE A 25 3.22 8.13 -2.07
N ILE A 26 4.19 7.22 -2.02
CA ILE A 26 5.41 7.29 -2.83
C ILE A 26 5.58 6.02 -3.65
N THR A 27 6.09 6.15 -4.86
CA THR A 27 6.46 5.00 -5.71
C THR A 27 7.96 5.05 -5.94
N LEU A 28 8.65 3.98 -5.61
CA LEU A 28 10.10 3.85 -5.77
C LEU A 28 10.40 2.74 -6.77
N GLU A 29 11.42 2.98 -7.58
CA GLU A 29 12.01 1.97 -8.46
C GLU A 29 13.08 1.20 -7.68
N ILE A 30 12.92 -0.10 -7.54
CA ILE A 30 13.73 -0.95 -6.65
C ILE A 30 14.66 -1.88 -7.45
N SER A 31 14.32 -2.19 -8.69
CA SER A 31 15.18 -2.94 -9.60
C SER A 31 15.54 -2.09 -10.81
N THR A 32 16.84 -1.84 -10.97
CA THR A 32 17.44 -1.13 -12.11
C THR A 32 18.35 -2.06 -12.93
N GLU A 33 18.27 -3.38 -12.71
CA GLU A 33 19.09 -4.33 -13.46
C GLU A 33 18.75 -4.28 -14.94
N LEU A 34 19.76 -4.09 -15.79
CA LEU A 34 19.65 -3.97 -17.25
C LEU A 34 18.94 -5.14 -17.95
N ARG A 35 18.79 -6.28 -17.28
CA ARG A 35 18.15 -7.49 -17.81
C ARG A 35 16.74 -7.71 -17.28
N ASP A 36 16.31 -6.94 -16.30
CA ASP A 36 15.02 -7.11 -15.64
C ASP A 36 14.07 -5.97 -16.01
N TYR A 37 12.77 -6.25 -15.95
CA TYR A 37 11.78 -5.17 -16.08
C TYR A 37 11.87 -4.27 -14.85
N PRO A 38 11.83 -2.94 -15.01
CA PRO A 38 11.92 -2.02 -13.89
C PRO A 38 10.82 -2.34 -12.88
N HIS A 39 11.23 -2.62 -11.65
CA HIS A 39 10.33 -3.02 -10.59
C HIS A 39 9.98 -1.81 -9.74
N TYR A 40 8.69 -1.50 -9.67
CA TYR A 40 8.18 -0.38 -8.89
C TYR A 40 7.38 -0.90 -7.68
N GLU A 41 7.72 -0.41 -6.48
CA GLU A 41 6.85 -0.56 -5.30
C GLU A 41 6.26 0.77 -4.88
N THR A 42 5.02 0.70 -4.41
CA THR A 42 4.30 1.85 -3.85
C THR A 42 4.18 1.69 -2.34
N TYR A 43 4.63 2.72 -1.61
CA TYR A 43 4.57 2.80 -0.15
C TYR A 43 3.58 3.88 0.28
N ALA A 44 2.99 3.67 1.46
CA ALA A 44 2.12 4.63 2.15
C ALA A 44 2.78 4.99 3.48
N LEU A 45 3.20 6.26 3.59
CA LEU A 45 3.97 6.77 4.72
C LEU A 45 3.14 7.74 5.53
N ILE A 46 3.31 7.74 6.84
CA ILE A 46 2.73 8.74 7.74
C ILE A 46 3.83 9.26 8.68
N ASN A 47 3.75 10.51 9.11
CA ASN A 47 4.68 11.09 10.10
C ASN A 47 6.19 10.98 9.76
N GLN A 48 6.57 11.18 8.50
CA GLN A 48 7.98 11.13 8.04
C GLN A 48 8.63 9.75 8.18
N GLU A 49 7.84 8.68 8.23
CA GLU A 49 8.37 7.31 8.18
C GLU A 49 9.16 7.03 6.90
N GLU A 50 10.17 6.18 6.99
CA GLU A 50 10.92 5.70 5.84
C GLU A 50 10.16 4.58 5.09
N PRO A 51 10.34 4.48 3.75
CA PRO A 51 9.82 3.36 2.97
C PRO A 51 10.41 2.03 3.46
N ASN A 52 9.54 1.10 3.83
CA ASN A 52 9.88 -0.25 4.25
C ASN A 52 8.78 -1.21 3.79
N VAL A 53 9.08 -2.51 3.76
CA VAL A 53 8.16 -3.60 3.39
C VAL A 53 6.84 -3.54 4.19
N LEU A 54 6.92 -3.14 5.46
CA LEU A 54 5.75 -2.95 6.34
C LEU A 54 4.87 -1.75 5.95
N ASN A 55 5.46 -0.77 5.28
CA ASN A 55 4.81 0.45 4.83
C ASN A 55 4.40 0.39 3.36
N THR A 56 4.45 -0.80 2.74
CA THR A 56 3.89 -0.98 1.40
C THR A 56 2.40 -0.65 1.41
N MET A 57 1.91 -0.04 0.32
CA MET A 57 0.52 0.39 0.19
C MET A 57 -0.45 -0.76 0.47
N LYS A 58 -0.10 -1.98 0.05
CA LYS A 58 -0.88 -3.19 0.33
C LYS A 58 -0.95 -3.50 1.83
N SER A 59 0.19 -3.46 2.54
CA SER A 59 0.25 -3.76 3.97
C SER A 59 -0.54 -2.74 4.80
N ILE A 60 -0.35 -1.46 4.52
CA ILE A 60 -1.09 -0.38 5.21
C ILE A 60 -2.58 -0.46 4.89
N ALA A 61 -2.97 -0.69 3.63
CA ALA A 61 -4.37 -0.83 3.27
C ALA A 61 -5.06 -2.00 4.00
N LEU A 62 -4.37 -3.13 4.14
CA LEU A 62 -4.88 -4.24 4.95
C LEU A 62 -4.99 -3.83 6.42
N LYS A 63 -3.95 -3.22 7.00
CA LYS A 63 -3.98 -2.76 8.40
C LYS A 63 -5.11 -1.78 8.70
N GLU A 64 -5.37 -0.83 7.81
CA GLU A 64 -6.30 0.28 8.01
C GLU A 64 -7.75 -0.05 7.69
N PHE A 65 -7.99 -0.91 6.69
CA PHE A 65 -9.32 -1.18 6.17
C PHE A 65 -9.81 -2.59 6.46
N GLN A 66 -8.93 -3.54 6.80
CA GLN A 66 -9.36 -4.88 7.17
C GLN A 66 -10.02 -4.86 8.56
N LYS A 67 -11.33 -5.09 8.61
CA LYS A 67 -12.03 -5.25 9.87
C LYS A 67 -11.69 -6.63 10.43
N LYS A 68 -11.16 -6.70 11.65
CA LYS A 68 -11.04 -7.98 12.35
C LYS A 68 -12.45 -8.56 12.51
N PRO A 69 -12.69 -9.84 12.16
CA PRO A 69 -13.94 -10.47 12.48
C PRO A 69 -14.14 -10.45 14.00
N PRO A 70 -15.36 -10.19 14.51
CA PRO A 70 -15.62 -10.29 15.93
C PRO A 70 -15.29 -11.70 16.40
N LEU A 71 -14.59 -11.81 17.53
CA LEU A 71 -14.45 -13.08 18.24
C LEU A 71 -15.85 -13.44 18.75
N LEU A 72 -16.46 -14.46 18.15
CA LEU A 72 -17.69 -15.07 18.64
C LEU A 72 -17.44 -15.74 19.99
#